data_AF-A0A4V1FBY6-F1
#
_entry.id   AF-A0A4V1FBY6-F1
#
_cell.length_a   1.000
_cell.length_b   1.000
_cell.length_c   1.000
_cell.angle_alpha   90.00
_cell.angle_beta   90.00
_cell.angle_gamma   90.00
#
_symmetry.space_group_name_H-M   'P 1'
#
loop_
_entity.id
_entity.type
_entity.pdbx_description
1 polymer ?
#
loop_
_entity_poly.entity_id
_entity_poly.type
_entity_poly.pdbx_seq_one_letter_code
_entity_poly.pdbx_strand_id
1 'polypeptide(L)'
;MAKDVIEKAATFDPIALAHGLGVRSQHAYLAGFASVGLSFTTWLISRGKPDDDRAQSDRWGIFTGHWAPTFFLIGLALKKEER
;
A
#
# COMPACT_ATOMS: atom_id res chain seq x y z
N MET A 1 -28.58 19.17 -7.08
CA MET A 1 -27.43 19.55 -6.22
C MET A 1 -27.09 18.46 -5.21
N ALA A 2 -27.84 18.25 -4.12
CA ALA A 2 -27.48 17.22 -3.13
C ALA A 2 -27.59 15.78 -3.66
N LYS A 3 -28.62 15.47 -4.47
CA LYS A 3 -28.82 14.14 -5.07
C LYS A 3 -27.69 13.77 -6.04
N ASP A 4 -27.33 14.67 -6.94
CA ASP A 4 -26.28 14.45 -7.95
C ASP A 4 -24.90 14.21 -7.30
N VAL A 5 -24.62 14.88 -6.18
CA VAL A 5 -23.37 14.67 -5.41
C VAL A 5 -23.34 13.29 -4.76
N ILE A 6 -24.46 12.86 -4.16
CA ILE A 6 -24.58 11.54 -3.53
C ILE A 6 -24.46 10.43 -4.58
N GLU A 7 -25.11 10.60 -5.73
CA GLU A 7 -25.08 9.62 -6.82
C GLU A 7 -23.68 9.48 -7.41
N LYS A 8 -22.96 10.60 -7.59
CA LYS A 8 -21.58 10.60 -8.06
C LYS A 8 -20.60 10.00 -7.04
N ALA A 9 -20.85 10.19 -5.74
CA ALA A 9 -20.07 9.55 -4.69
C ALA A 9 -20.33 8.04 -4.62
N ALA A 10 -21.58 7.61 -4.86
CA ALA A 10 -21.97 6.19 -4.82
C ALA A 10 -21.43 5.37 -6.00
N THR A 11 -21.13 6.02 -7.13
CA THR A 11 -20.56 5.38 -8.33
C THR A 11 -19.04 5.58 -8.47
N PHE A 12 -18.41 6.24 -7.51
CA PHE A 12 -16.97 6.46 -7.55
C PHE A 12 -16.20 5.16 -7.33
N ASP A 13 -15.52 4.68 -8.37
CA ASP A 13 -14.59 3.56 -8.29
C ASP A 13 -13.14 4.07 -8.26
N PRO A 14 -12.46 3.99 -7.09
CA PRO A 14 -11.07 4.43 -6.96
C PRO A 14 -10.08 3.54 -7.73
N ILE A 15 -10.38 2.26 -7.94
CA ILE A 15 -9.51 1.34 -8.67
C ILE A 15 -9.59 1.63 -10.16
N ALA A 16 -10.80 1.84 -10.70
CA ALA A 16 -10.99 2.24 -12.08
C ALA A 16 -10.34 3.60 -12.38
N LEU A 17 -10.45 4.58 -11.46
CA LEU A 17 -9.74 5.85 -11.59
C LEU A 17 -8.23 5.65 -11.64
N ALA A 18 -7.66 4.91 -10.68
CA ALA A 18 -6.22 4.65 -10.63
C ALA A 18 -5.73 3.94 -11.91
N HIS A 19 -6.48 2.95 -12.39
CA HIS A 19 -6.19 2.26 -13.65
C HIS A 19 -6.25 3.20 -14.87
N GLY A 20 -7.25 4.08 -14.92
CA GLY A 20 -7.39 5.11 -15.95
C GLY A 20 -6.24 6.12 -15.97
N LEU A 21 -5.63 6.39 -14.81
CA LEU A 21 -4.42 7.22 -14.68
C LEU A 21 -3.12 6.47 -15.06
N GLY A 22 -3.21 5.21 -15.51
CA GLY A 22 -2.06 4.42 -15.94
C GLY A 22 -1.43 3.58 -14.84
N VAL A 23 -1.99 3.55 -13.63
CA VAL A 23 -1.55 2.59 -12.61
C VAL A 23 -1.91 1.18 -13.07
N ARG A 24 -0.98 0.26 -12.86
CA ARG A 24 -1.12 -1.16 -13.24
C ARG A 24 -0.85 -2.04 -12.04
N SER A 25 -1.41 -3.23 -12.05
CA SER A 25 -1.23 -4.27 -11.04
C SER A 25 0.25 -4.52 -10.71
N GLN A 26 1.12 -4.51 -11.72
CA GLN A 26 2.56 -4.70 -11.55
C GLN A 26 3.20 -3.62 -10.65
N HIS A 27 2.79 -2.36 -10.75
CA HIS A 27 3.31 -1.29 -9.88
C HIS A 27 2.94 -1.55 -8.42
N ALA A 28 1.69 -1.97 -8.18
CA ALA A 28 1.21 -2.31 -6.84
C ALA A 28 1.92 -3.55 -6.29
N TYR A 29 2.12 -4.60 -7.10
CA TYR A 29 2.89 -5.76 -6.66
C TYR A 29 4.35 -5.43 -6.35
N LEU A 30 4.99 -4.59 -7.18
CA LEU A 30 6.34 -4.09 -6.90
C LEU A 30 6.40 -3.32 -5.58
N ALA A 31 5.42 -2.44 -5.33
CA ALA A 31 5.30 -1.72 -4.05
C ALA A 31 5.11 -2.69 -2.87
N GLY A 32 4.30 -3.75 -3.04
CA GLY A 32 4.12 -4.78 -2.02
C GLY A 32 5.41 -5.51 -1.66
N PHE A 33 6.19 -5.95 -2.66
CA PHE A 33 7.51 -6.54 -2.42
C PHE A 33 8.50 -5.54 -1.84
N ALA A 34 8.48 -4.29 -2.30
CA ALA A 34 9.31 -3.23 -1.75
C ALA A 34 9.00 -2.99 -0.26
N SER A 35 7.74 -3.02 0.15
CA SER A 35 7.35 -2.90 1.57
C SER A 35 7.90 -4.03 2.43
N VAL A 36 7.96 -5.28 1.92
CA VAL A 36 8.60 -6.39 2.63
C VAL A 36 10.09 -6.13 2.84
N GLY A 37 10.81 -5.72 1.80
CA GLY A 37 12.24 -5.41 1.90
C GLY A 37 12.52 -4.19 2.79
N LEU A 38 11.68 -3.15 2.69
CA LEU A 38 11.78 -1.95 3.51
C LEU A 38 11.47 -2.24 4.97
N SER A 39 10.54 -3.15 5.28
CA SER A 39 10.25 -3.58 6.65
C SER A 39 11.49 -4.15 7.33
N PHE A 40 12.17 -5.08 6.67
CA PHE A 40 13.41 -5.67 7.19
C PHE A 40 14.54 -4.64 7.29
N THR A 41 14.73 -3.82 6.26
CA THR A 41 15.77 -2.79 6.25
C THR A 41 15.55 -1.74 7.33
N THR A 42 14.32 -1.28 7.53
CA THR A 42 13.99 -0.29 8.56
C THR A 42 14.19 -0.85 9.96
N TRP A 43 13.78 -2.11 10.17
CA TRP A 43 14.04 -2.82 11.43
C TRP A 43 15.55 -2.93 11.70
N LEU A 44 16.34 -3.35 10.70
CA LEU A 44 17.81 -3.45 10.83
C LEU A 44 18.46 -2.10 11.18
N ILE A 45 18.06 -1.03 10.49
CA ILE A 45 18.58 0.31 10.75
C ILE A 45 18.23 0.75 12.18
N SER A 46 16.98 0.53 12.62
CA SER A 46 16.57 0.86 13.99
C SER A 46 17.33 0.04 15.03
N ARG A 47 17.54 -1.27 14.81
CA ARG A 47 18.32 -2.13 15.70
C ARG A 47 19.78 -1.69 15.87
N GLY A 48 20.34 -0.99 14.87
CA GLY A 48 21.70 -0.45 14.91
C GLY A 48 21.83 0.87 15.68
N LYS A 49 20.73 1.51 16.09
CA LYS A 49 20.77 2.76 16.84
C LYS A 49 20.94 2.49 18.34
N PRO A 50 21.86 3.18 19.03
CA PRO A 50 22.08 2.99 20.47
C PRO A 50 20.86 3.32 21.34
N ASP A 51 20.04 4.28 20.90
CA ASP A 51 18.91 4.80 21.66
C ASP A 51 17.58 4.07 21.38
N ASP A 52 17.53 3.23 20.35
CA ASP A 52 16.32 2.47 20.00
C ASP A 52 16.30 1.13 20.74
N ASP A 53 15.27 0.92 21.57
CA ASP A 53 15.02 -0.39 22.15
C ASP A 53 14.47 -1.36 21.07
N ARG A 54 14.48 -2.66 21.40
CA ARG A 54 13.98 -3.68 20.49
C ARG A 54 12.50 -3.46 20.12
N ALA A 55 11.69 -3.02 21.09
CA ALA A 55 10.26 -2.80 20.87
C ALA A 55 10.01 -1.70 19.83
N GLN A 56 10.82 -0.63 19.85
CA GLN A 56 10.77 0.45 18.89
C GLN A 56 11.16 -0.03 17.49
N SER A 57 12.20 -0.85 17.37
CA SER A 57 12.58 -1.45 16.07
C SER A 57 11.49 -2.35 15.51
N ASP A 58 10.89 -3.21 16.34
CA ASP A 58 9.81 -4.12 15.93
C ASP A 58 8.57 -3.33 15.43
N ARG A 59 8.22 -2.21 16.08
CA ARG A 59 7.15 -1.31 15.64
C ARG A 59 7.41 -0.70 14.27
N TRP A 60 8.63 -0.22 14.03
CA TRP A 60 9.03 0.32 12.73
C TRP A 60 8.94 -0.74 11.63
N GLY A 61 9.48 -1.93 11.88
CA GLY A 61 9.41 -3.05 10.95
C GLY A 61 7.96 -3.41 10.60
N ILE A 62 7.10 -3.60 11.61
CA ILE A 62 5.69 -3.95 11.41
C ILE A 62 4.93 -2.84 10.69
N PHE A 63 5.15 -1.57 11.06
CA PHE A 63 4.47 -0.45 10.43
C PHE A 63 4.77 -0.38 8.93
N THR A 64 6.02 -0.56 8.51
CA THR A 64 6.36 -0.59 7.09
C THR A 64 5.86 -1.87 6.41
N GLY A 65 5.93 -3.01 7.10
CA GLY A 65 5.52 -4.31 6.57
C GLY A 65 4.02 -4.45 6.31
N HIS A 66 3.17 -3.74 7.07
CA HIS A 66 1.71 -3.82 6.91
C HIS A 66 1.22 -3.32 5.55
N TRP A 67 2.01 -2.50 4.84
CA TRP A 67 1.62 -1.98 3.54
C TRP A 67 1.70 -3.04 2.43
N ALA A 68 2.49 -4.11 2.63
CA ALA A 68 2.61 -5.20 1.68
C ALA A 68 1.25 -5.84 1.32
N PRO A 69 0.43 -6.33 2.28
CA PRO A 69 -0.89 -6.88 1.97
C PRO A 69 -1.82 -5.84 1.32
N THR A 70 -1.76 -4.57 1.73
CA THR A 70 -2.55 -3.50 1.10
C THR A 70 -2.23 -3.37 -0.39
N PHE A 71 -0.94 -3.26 -0.73
CA PHE A 71 -0.51 -3.14 -2.11
C PHE A 71 -0.80 -4.40 -2.94
N PHE A 72 -0.66 -5.59 -2.36
CA PHE A 72 -1.04 -6.82 -3.06
C PHE A 72 -2.54 -6.90 -3.34
N LEU A 73 -3.40 -6.50 -2.40
CA LEU A 73 -4.85 -6.45 -2.62
C LEU A 73 -5.24 -5.41 -3.67
N ILE A 74 -4.63 -4.23 -3.64
CA ILE A 74 -4.82 -3.21 -4.70
C ILE A 74 -4.37 -3.76 -6.05
N GLY A 75 -3.22 -4.44 -6.10
CA GLY A 75 -2.71 -5.07 -7.32
C GLY A 75 -3.67 -6.13 -7.87
N LEU A 76 -4.29 -6.92 -6.99
CA LEU A 76 -5.32 -7.90 -7.37
C LEU A 76 -6.57 -7.22 -7.93
N ALA A 77 -7.00 -6.11 -7.34
CA ALA A 77 -8.13 -5.32 -7.83
C ALA A 77 -7.83 -4.71 -9.21
N LEU A 78 -6.66 -4.05 -9.36
CA LEU A 78 -6.19 -3.51 -10.64
C LEU A 78 -6.06 -4.60 -11.70
N LYS A 79 -5.67 -5.82 -11.32
CA LYS A 79 -5.56 -6.93 -12.27
C LYS A 79 -6.91 -7.33 -12.87
N LYS A 80 -8.01 -7.07 -12.18
CA LYS A 80 -9.37 -7.29 -12.71
C LYS A 80 -9.74 -6.24 -13.76
N GLU A 81 -9.31 -5.00 -13.59
CA GLU A 81 -9.51 -3.91 -14.58
C GLU A 81 -8.65 -4.07 -15.85
N GLU A 82 -7.56 -4.84 -15.76
CA GLU A 82 -6.65 -5.10 -16.89
C GLU A 82 -7.10 -6.26 -17.81
N ARG A 83 -8.10 -7.04 -17.40
CA ARG A 83 -8.59 -8.22 -18.13
C ARG A 83 -9.81 -7.87 -18.96
#